data_AF-A0A410WPK8-F1
#
_entry.id   AF-A0A410WPK8-F1
#
_cell.length_a   1.000
_cell.length_b   1.000
_cell.length_c   1.000
_cell.angle_alpha   90.00
_cell.angle_beta   90.00
_cell.angle_gamma   90.00
#
_symmetry.space_group_name_H-M   'P 1'
#
loop_
_entity.id
_entity.type
_entity.pdbx_description
1 polymer ?
#
loop_
_entity_poly.entity_id
_entity_poly.type
_entity_poly.pdbx_seq_one_letter_code
_entity_poly.pdbx_strand_id
1 'polypeptide(L)'
;MKKSFKLLTLGLAGSCLLAASAGTSYANNAVQVPAATSVAAEPVSAQASVKNGAVQVTTKEIKEDSPELSVDLQIPVIQGMKDTQYQDELNDIIYRHAMKDVEAVRKQAQRDLAAANGSASELAMPYSVDLIAEVSASGGQEDANRLSLRVATSVYTGGAHGMPRVDTYNVLNAEEAQKIELKDLFGDNYKAIIDKQISQEIAKHPDDFFEDAFSGITDTQSFQIRDGKAVIVFSPYDIAPYAAGIQEFSIPIAPGGNSSAPSSLVVGGEVLSAKQGSLYTTAEGTNMVPLRVAAEKLGFQLKWNQEQWAAELSKGAVWTSVYKGKDAYTINKMAPVSLGEAAVIKEDGNMYVPASFFSKILKADVTVTGDQLVIK
;
A
#
# COMPACT_ATOMS: atom_id res chain seq x y z
N MET A 1 -40.33 30.71 -34.05
CA MET A 1 -41.28 31.25 -33.06
C MET A 1 -40.70 31.00 -31.67
N LYS A 2 -40.24 32.06 -30.99
CA LYS A 2 -39.70 31.98 -29.62
C LYS A 2 -40.87 31.89 -28.63
N LYS A 3 -40.93 30.84 -27.81
CA LYS A 3 -41.89 30.75 -26.69
C LYS A 3 -41.15 31.04 -25.39
N SER A 4 -41.56 32.13 -24.74
CA SER A 4 -41.24 32.50 -23.37
C SER A 4 -42.08 31.66 -22.42
N PHE A 5 -41.46 31.11 -21.37
CA PHE A 5 -42.16 30.46 -20.26
C PHE A 5 -42.04 31.37 -19.03
N LYS A 6 -43.18 31.68 -18.41
CA LYS A 6 -43.30 32.54 -17.23
C LYS A 6 -43.13 31.70 -15.96
N LEU A 7 -42.33 32.22 -15.02
CA LEU A 7 -42.28 31.77 -13.63
C LEU A 7 -43.63 32.01 -12.94
N LEU A 8 -44.06 31.05 -12.14
CA LEU A 8 -45.17 31.19 -11.20
C LEU A 8 -44.66 30.91 -9.79
N THR A 9 -44.56 31.96 -8.99
CA THR A 9 -44.23 31.97 -7.57
C THR A 9 -45.47 31.53 -6.78
N LEU A 10 -45.35 30.46 -5.99
CA LEU A 10 -46.31 30.15 -4.91
C LEU A 10 -45.57 30.19 -3.59
N GLY A 11 -45.88 31.20 -2.78
CA GLY A 11 -45.57 31.22 -1.36
C GLY A 11 -46.65 30.47 -0.58
N LEU A 12 -46.23 29.69 0.40
CA LEU A 12 -47.10 29.17 1.45
C LEU A 12 -46.37 29.29 2.78
N ALA A 13 -46.82 30.25 3.58
CA ALA A 13 -46.51 30.37 4.99
C ALA A 13 -47.31 29.31 5.75
N GLY A 14 -46.63 28.49 6.55
CA GLY A 14 -47.22 27.45 7.39
C GLY A 14 -46.71 27.61 8.82
N SER A 15 -47.61 28.00 9.70
CA SER A 15 -47.40 28.51 11.05
C SER A 15 -46.96 27.45 12.05
N CYS A 16 -46.08 27.86 12.99
CA CYS A 16 -45.73 27.15 14.21
C CYS A 16 -46.97 26.82 15.06
N LEU A 17 -47.07 25.56 15.51
CA LEU A 17 -47.89 25.16 16.65
C LEU A 17 -47.06 24.24 17.55
N LEU A 18 -46.58 24.83 18.65
CA LEU A 18 -46.01 24.12 19.80
C LEU A 18 -47.16 23.48 20.59
N ALA A 19 -47.10 22.16 20.78
CA ALA A 19 -47.89 21.47 21.79
C ALA A 19 -46.93 20.74 22.73
N ALA A 20 -46.73 21.32 23.91
CA ALA A 20 -46.06 20.69 25.04
C ALA A 20 -47.03 19.70 25.69
N SER A 21 -46.58 18.47 25.93
CA SER A 21 -47.20 17.60 26.92
C SER A 21 -46.10 17.03 27.81
N ALA A 22 -46.21 17.35 29.10
CA ALA A 22 -45.33 16.89 30.16
C ALA A 22 -45.72 15.46 30.55
N GLY A 23 -44.77 14.53 30.42
CA GLY A 23 -44.86 13.18 30.98
C GLY A 23 -43.88 13.03 32.13
N THR A 24 -44.41 12.76 33.31
CA THR A 24 -43.68 12.56 34.57
C THR A 24 -42.83 11.29 34.56
N SER A 25 -41.64 11.41 35.16
CA SER A 25 -40.58 10.42 35.28
C SER A 25 -40.94 9.28 36.25
N TYR A 26 -40.46 8.06 35.95
CA TYR A 26 -40.09 7.08 36.97
C TYR A 26 -38.59 6.83 36.86
N ALA A 27 -37.85 7.18 37.92
CA ALA A 27 -36.41 6.97 38.03
C ALA A 27 -36.13 5.50 38.34
N ASN A 28 -35.43 4.81 37.43
CA ASN A 28 -34.74 3.57 37.74
C ASN A 28 -33.25 3.92 37.84
N ASN A 29 -32.60 3.52 38.94
CA ASN A 29 -31.18 3.77 39.17
C ASN A 29 -30.34 2.99 38.15
N ALA A 30 -29.99 3.64 37.04
CA ALA A 30 -28.99 3.13 36.11
C ALA A 30 -27.60 3.45 36.67
N VAL A 31 -26.81 2.41 36.89
CA VAL A 31 -25.36 2.49 37.14
C VAL A 31 -24.73 3.34 36.03
N GLN A 32 -24.02 4.40 36.41
CA GLN A 32 -23.25 5.21 35.46
C GLN A 32 -22.13 4.34 34.87
N VAL A 33 -22.36 3.83 33.66
CA VAL A 33 -21.27 3.43 32.77
C VAL A 33 -20.58 4.72 32.34
N PRO A 34 -19.23 4.84 32.43
CA PRO A 34 -18.54 6.02 31.95
C PRO A 34 -18.90 6.21 30.48
N ALA A 35 -19.31 7.43 30.12
CA ALA A 35 -19.51 7.78 28.73
C ALA A 35 -18.22 7.46 27.97
N ALA A 36 -18.29 6.53 27.02
CA ALA A 36 -17.24 6.36 26.03
C ALA A 36 -17.05 7.72 25.38
N THR A 37 -15.86 8.29 25.53
CA THR A 37 -15.45 9.47 24.79
C THR A 37 -15.62 9.14 23.31
N SER A 38 -16.66 9.70 22.70
CA SER A 38 -16.83 9.65 21.26
C SER A 38 -15.66 10.40 20.66
N VAL A 39 -14.64 9.67 20.22
CA VAL A 39 -13.68 10.20 19.27
C VAL A 39 -14.50 10.48 18.02
N ALA A 40 -14.72 11.76 17.74
CA ALA A 40 -15.32 12.16 16.48
C ALA A 40 -14.46 11.56 15.38
N ALA A 41 -15.04 10.68 14.56
CA ALA A 41 -14.40 10.27 13.32
C ALA A 41 -14.18 11.56 12.53
N GLU A 42 -12.92 11.97 12.38
CA GLU A 42 -12.60 13.04 11.45
C GLU A 42 -13.07 12.55 10.07
N PRO A 43 -13.92 13.32 9.35
CA PRO A 43 -14.17 12.99 7.96
C PRO A 43 -12.80 12.99 7.28
N VAL A 44 -12.53 11.93 6.50
CA VAL A 44 -11.35 11.86 5.64
C VAL A 44 -11.49 12.93 4.56
N SER A 45 -11.24 14.19 4.92
CA SER A 45 -11.04 15.29 3.99
C SER A 45 -9.59 15.24 3.51
N ALA A 46 -9.20 14.11 2.93
CA ALA A 46 -8.00 14.06 2.12
C ALA A 46 -8.38 14.68 0.77
N GLN A 47 -7.99 15.94 0.56
CA GLN A 47 -7.97 16.51 -0.79
C GLN A 47 -7.13 15.57 -1.66
N ALA A 48 -7.64 15.22 -2.85
CA ALA A 48 -6.88 14.43 -3.81
C ALA A 48 -5.50 15.07 -4.01
N SER A 49 -4.44 14.37 -3.60
CA SER A 49 -3.08 14.89 -3.69
C SER A 49 -2.61 14.80 -5.14
N VAL A 50 -2.62 15.92 -5.86
CA VAL A 50 -1.97 16.06 -7.16
C VAL A 50 -0.45 16.03 -6.93
N LYS A 51 0.19 14.87 -7.11
CA LYS A 51 1.65 14.80 -7.24
C LYS A 51 2.00 15.09 -8.70
N ASN A 52 2.79 16.13 -8.94
CA ASN A 52 3.38 16.40 -10.26
C ASN A 52 4.58 15.45 -10.47
N GLY A 53 4.36 14.38 -11.23
CA GLY A 53 5.39 13.43 -11.68
C GLY A 53 5.38 13.26 -13.21
N ALA A 54 6.02 12.18 -13.71
CA ALA A 54 5.96 11.84 -15.14
C ALA A 54 4.52 11.54 -15.60
N VAL A 55 3.69 11.00 -14.70
CA VAL A 55 2.24 10.87 -14.87
C VAL A 55 1.56 11.90 -13.98
N GLN A 56 0.62 12.65 -14.54
CA GLN A 56 -0.23 13.59 -13.81
C GLN A 56 -1.58 12.93 -13.51
N VAL A 57 -2.07 13.10 -12.29
CA VAL A 57 -3.42 12.67 -11.90
C VAL A 57 -4.20 13.90 -11.49
N THR A 58 -5.24 14.20 -12.27
CA THR A 58 -6.19 15.29 -12.03
C THR A 58 -7.51 14.71 -11.52
N THR A 59 -8.46 15.57 -11.18
CA THR A 59 -9.77 15.15 -10.65
C THR A 59 -10.88 15.60 -11.57
N LYS A 60 -11.81 14.69 -11.87
CA LYS A 60 -13.12 14.99 -12.46
C LYS A 60 -14.17 14.95 -11.35
N GLU A 61 -14.76 16.10 -11.08
CA GLU A 61 -15.82 16.23 -10.07
C GLU A 61 -17.20 15.89 -10.67
N ILE A 62 -17.99 15.11 -9.94
CA ILE A 62 -19.41 14.88 -10.20
C ILE A 62 -20.17 15.10 -8.90
N LYS A 63 -21.12 16.03 -8.92
CA LYS A 63 -21.96 16.35 -7.76
C LYS A 63 -23.45 16.27 -8.11
N GLU A 64 -24.22 15.61 -7.26
CA GLU A 64 -25.69 15.56 -7.28
C GLU A 64 -26.18 15.80 -5.86
N ASP A 65 -27.22 16.60 -5.69
CA ASP A 65 -27.83 16.84 -4.38
C ASP A 65 -29.35 16.85 -4.54
N SER A 66 -30.00 15.87 -3.91
CA SER A 66 -31.44 15.66 -3.92
C SER A 66 -31.91 15.11 -2.56
N PRO A 67 -33.20 15.25 -2.21
CA PRO A 67 -33.72 14.73 -0.94
C PRO A 67 -33.47 13.23 -0.70
N GLU A 68 -33.41 12.43 -1.76
CA GLU A 68 -33.21 10.99 -1.69
C GLU A 68 -31.74 10.54 -1.89
N LEU A 69 -30.91 11.36 -2.55
CA LEU A 69 -29.56 10.99 -2.96
C LEU A 69 -28.62 12.20 -3.01
N SER A 70 -27.47 12.08 -2.36
CA SER A 70 -26.32 12.96 -2.47
C SER A 70 -25.15 12.21 -3.13
N VAL A 71 -24.46 12.85 -4.07
CA VAL A 71 -23.28 12.29 -4.75
C VAL A 71 -22.19 13.34 -4.73
N ASP A 72 -21.00 13.00 -4.22
CA ASP A 72 -19.79 13.81 -4.35
C ASP A 72 -18.62 12.91 -4.76
N LEU A 73 -18.34 12.87 -6.07
CA LEU A 73 -17.27 12.05 -6.63
C LEU A 73 -16.10 12.94 -7.07
N GLN A 74 -14.93 12.65 -6.52
CA GLN A 74 -13.64 13.15 -6.98
C GLN A 74 -12.90 12.05 -7.73
N ILE A 75 -13.32 11.80 -8.98
CA ILE A 75 -12.82 10.69 -9.80
C ILE A 75 -11.42 11.04 -10.34
N PRO A 76 -10.38 10.20 -10.12
CA PRO A 76 -9.05 10.49 -10.64
C PRO A 76 -9.02 10.31 -12.16
N VAL A 77 -8.29 11.20 -12.85
CA VAL A 77 -8.05 11.18 -14.28
C VAL A 77 -6.55 11.22 -14.52
N ILE A 78 -6.03 10.12 -15.05
CA ILE A 78 -4.61 9.86 -15.28
C ILE A 78 -4.22 10.38 -16.67
N GLN A 79 -3.11 11.11 -16.74
CA GLN A 79 -2.57 11.71 -17.96
C GLN A 79 -1.04 11.58 -17.99
N GLY A 80 -0.45 11.40 -19.18
CA GLY A 80 1.00 11.34 -19.37
C GLY A 80 1.63 9.97 -19.13
N MET A 81 0.83 8.89 -19.09
CA MET A 81 1.39 7.55 -19.21
C MET A 81 2.01 7.35 -20.60
N LYS A 82 3.05 6.52 -20.68
CA LYS A 82 3.71 6.17 -21.95
C LYS A 82 2.76 5.36 -22.84
N ASP A 83 2.10 4.37 -22.25
CA ASP A 83 1.03 3.61 -22.90
C ASP A 83 -0.31 4.37 -22.80
N THR A 84 -0.61 5.14 -23.84
CA THR A 84 -1.85 5.94 -23.90
C THR A 84 -3.12 5.09 -24.01
N GLN A 85 -3.05 3.88 -24.57
CA GLN A 85 -4.20 3.01 -24.67
C GLN A 85 -4.57 2.48 -23.28
N TYR A 86 -3.59 1.96 -22.54
CA TYR A 86 -3.81 1.48 -21.17
C TYR A 86 -4.30 2.61 -20.25
N GLN A 87 -3.79 3.83 -20.43
CA GLN A 87 -4.26 5.01 -19.69
C GLN A 87 -5.76 5.25 -19.89
N ASP A 88 -6.23 5.25 -21.14
CA ASP A 88 -7.64 5.48 -21.47
C ASP A 88 -8.52 4.35 -20.93
N GLU A 89 -8.05 3.10 -21.03
CA GLU A 89 -8.72 1.94 -20.44
C GLU A 89 -8.83 2.04 -18.92
N LEU A 90 -7.76 2.44 -18.23
CA LEU A 90 -7.74 2.59 -16.78
C LEU A 90 -8.67 3.73 -16.31
N ASN A 91 -8.63 4.88 -16.99
CA ASN A 91 -9.55 5.99 -16.72
C ASN A 91 -11.01 5.57 -16.90
N ASP A 92 -11.32 4.82 -17.95
CA ASP A 92 -12.65 4.30 -18.21
C ASP A 92 -13.11 3.27 -17.17
N ILE A 93 -12.23 2.36 -16.74
CA ILE A 93 -12.52 1.39 -15.67
C ILE A 93 -12.87 2.11 -14.36
N ILE A 94 -12.06 3.07 -13.94
CA ILE A 94 -12.28 3.84 -12.70
C ILE A 94 -13.62 4.59 -12.79
N TYR A 95 -13.87 5.27 -13.91
CA TYR A 95 -15.11 5.99 -14.14
C TYR A 95 -16.34 5.07 -14.11
N ARG A 96 -16.29 3.92 -14.81
CA ARG A 96 -17.38 2.96 -14.85
C ARG A 96 -17.66 2.34 -13.48
N HIS A 97 -16.65 2.07 -12.66
CA HIS A 97 -16.84 1.61 -11.29
C HIS A 97 -17.60 2.65 -10.46
N ALA A 98 -17.14 3.90 -10.47
CA ALA A 98 -17.79 5.00 -9.75
C ALA A 98 -19.26 5.18 -10.17
N MET A 99 -19.54 5.21 -11.48
CA MET A 99 -20.90 5.38 -11.98
C MET A 99 -21.79 4.16 -11.73
N LYS A 100 -21.22 2.96 -11.65
CA LYS A 100 -21.96 1.74 -11.29
C LYS A 100 -22.42 1.79 -9.83
N ASP A 101 -21.57 2.29 -8.92
CA ASP A 101 -21.94 2.48 -7.52
C ASP A 101 -23.07 3.52 -7.38
N VAL A 102 -22.95 4.67 -8.05
CA VAL A 102 -24.01 5.68 -8.10
C VAL A 102 -25.33 5.12 -8.62
N GLU A 103 -25.30 4.36 -9.72
CA GLU A 103 -26.51 3.79 -10.30
C GLU A 103 -27.15 2.73 -9.40
N ALA A 104 -26.34 1.93 -8.69
CA ALA A 104 -26.83 0.96 -7.73
C ALA A 104 -27.54 1.64 -6.56
N VAL A 105 -26.92 2.69 -6.00
CA VAL A 105 -27.49 3.45 -4.87
C VAL A 105 -28.73 4.22 -5.30
N ARG A 106 -28.72 4.84 -6.49
CA ARG A 106 -29.90 5.52 -7.04
C ARG A 106 -31.09 4.57 -7.18
N LYS A 107 -30.87 3.37 -7.72
CA LYS A 107 -31.94 2.35 -7.80
C LYS A 107 -32.43 1.93 -6.42
N GLN A 108 -31.55 1.82 -5.45
CA GLN A 108 -31.93 1.48 -4.08
C GLN A 108 -32.77 2.60 -3.46
N ALA A 109 -32.33 3.85 -3.53
CA ALA A 109 -33.05 5.03 -3.04
C ALA A 109 -34.45 5.12 -3.66
N GLN A 110 -34.57 4.92 -4.97
CA GLN A 110 -35.87 4.91 -5.66
C GLN A 110 -36.80 3.80 -5.18
N ARG A 111 -36.26 2.59 -4.94
CA ARG A 111 -37.06 1.46 -4.42
C ARG A 111 -37.57 1.74 -3.01
N ASP A 112 -36.71 2.23 -2.13
CA ASP A 112 -37.07 2.48 -0.73
C ASP A 112 -38.01 3.68 -0.61
N LEU A 113 -37.82 4.71 -1.42
CA LEU A 113 -38.75 5.83 -1.53
C LEU A 113 -40.13 5.37 -2.01
N ALA A 114 -40.20 4.48 -3.01
CA ALA A 114 -41.47 3.92 -3.47
C ALA A 114 -42.16 3.07 -2.38
N ALA A 115 -41.39 2.33 -1.58
CA ALA A 115 -41.92 1.58 -0.43
C ALA A 115 -42.45 2.50 0.69
N ALA A 116 -41.84 3.69 0.84
CA ALA A 116 -42.25 4.77 1.75
C ALA A 116 -43.38 5.66 1.18
N ASN A 117 -44.17 5.18 0.21
CA ASN A 117 -45.22 5.95 -0.48
C ASN A 117 -44.74 7.29 -1.08
N GLY A 118 -43.46 7.39 -1.46
CA GLY A 118 -42.87 8.61 -2.01
C GLY A 118 -42.38 9.63 -0.97
N SER A 119 -42.41 9.30 0.32
CA SER A 119 -42.01 10.22 1.39
C SER A 119 -40.51 10.16 1.65
N ALA A 120 -39.74 11.09 1.07
CA ALA A 120 -38.30 11.21 1.35
C ALA A 120 -38.01 11.54 2.82
N SER A 121 -38.97 12.10 3.56
CA SER A 121 -38.84 12.36 5.01
C SER A 121 -38.77 11.09 5.86
N GLU A 122 -39.12 9.93 5.30
CA GLU A 122 -38.91 8.63 5.95
C GLU A 122 -37.47 8.13 5.78
N LEU A 123 -36.72 8.65 4.79
CA LEU A 123 -35.27 8.52 4.73
C LEU A 123 -34.73 9.57 5.71
N ALA A 124 -34.34 9.15 6.93
CA ALA A 124 -33.84 10.06 7.97
C ALA A 124 -32.73 11.02 7.48
N MET A 125 -32.02 10.62 6.42
CA MET A 125 -31.08 11.42 5.65
C MET A 125 -30.96 10.85 4.22
N PRO A 126 -30.54 11.65 3.22
CA PRO A 126 -30.35 11.15 1.85
C PRO A 126 -29.33 10.00 1.83
N TYR A 127 -29.51 9.06 0.90
CA TYR A 127 -28.45 8.10 0.61
C TYR A 127 -27.26 8.84 0.01
N SER A 128 -26.04 8.35 0.22
CA SER A 128 -24.85 9.02 -0.32
C SER A 128 -23.89 8.09 -1.04
N VAL A 129 -23.23 8.64 -2.05
CA VAL A 129 -22.03 8.06 -2.67
C VAL A 129 -20.95 9.11 -2.69
N ASP A 130 -19.92 8.89 -1.89
CA ASP A 130 -18.76 9.75 -1.75
C ASP A 130 -17.54 9.01 -2.29
N LEU A 131 -16.76 9.64 -3.17
CA LEU A 131 -15.56 9.03 -3.74
C LEU A 131 -14.39 10.00 -3.68
N ILE A 132 -13.29 9.55 -3.09
CA ILE A 132 -12.02 10.28 -3.09
C ILE A 132 -10.90 9.39 -3.59
N ALA A 133 -9.86 9.99 -4.16
CA ALA A 133 -8.69 9.29 -4.64
C ALA A 133 -7.41 9.87 -4.05
N GLU A 134 -6.43 9.00 -3.83
CA GLU A 134 -5.11 9.38 -3.34
C GLU A 134 -4.03 8.70 -4.18
N VAL A 135 -3.04 9.48 -4.60
CA VAL A 135 -1.90 9.02 -5.38
C VAL A 135 -0.72 8.81 -4.45
N SER A 136 -0.28 7.56 -4.31
CA SER A 136 0.85 7.21 -3.45
C SER A 136 2.18 7.11 -4.21
N ALA A 137 2.14 6.88 -5.53
CA ALA A 137 3.29 6.91 -6.43
C ALA A 137 2.88 7.46 -7.81
N SER A 138 3.69 8.33 -8.41
CA SER A 138 3.36 9.16 -9.58
C SER A 138 3.95 8.65 -10.91
N GLY A 139 4.52 7.43 -10.93
CA GLY A 139 5.00 6.82 -12.18
C GLY A 139 6.28 7.44 -12.76
N GLY A 140 6.98 8.28 -11.99
CA GLY A 140 8.28 8.87 -12.36
C GLY A 140 9.48 8.01 -11.93
N GLN A 141 10.70 8.47 -12.24
CA GLN A 141 11.93 7.74 -11.89
C GLN A 141 12.12 7.55 -10.38
N GLU A 142 11.72 8.54 -9.58
CA GLU A 142 11.71 8.47 -8.11
C GLU A 142 10.84 7.33 -7.57
N ASP A 143 9.79 6.98 -8.31
CA ASP A 143 8.86 5.88 -8.01
C ASP A 143 9.23 4.59 -8.76
N ALA A 144 10.44 4.52 -9.36
CA ALA A 144 10.85 3.44 -10.26
C ALA A 144 9.83 3.16 -11.39
N ASN A 145 9.24 4.23 -11.93
CA ASN A 145 8.17 4.23 -12.92
C ASN A 145 6.86 3.56 -12.46
N ARG A 146 6.62 3.39 -11.15
CA ARG A 146 5.38 2.80 -10.63
C ARG A 146 4.36 3.90 -10.36
N LEU A 147 3.20 3.81 -11.01
CA LEU A 147 2.01 4.57 -10.67
C LEU A 147 1.22 3.75 -9.65
N SER A 148 0.82 4.38 -8.55
CA SER A 148 -0.04 3.76 -7.55
C SER A 148 -1.04 4.76 -7.03
N LEU A 149 -2.32 4.38 -7.09
CA LEU A 149 -3.42 5.16 -6.53
C LEU A 149 -4.42 4.26 -5.81
N ARG A 150 -5.10 4.82 -4.81
CA ARG A 150 -6.30 4.23 -4.24
C ARG A 150 -7.51 5.11 -4.54
N VAL A 151 -8.67 4.47 -4.66
CA VAL A 151 -9.98 5.08 -4.76
C VAL A 151 -10.80 4.54 -3.59
N ALA A 152 -11.21 5.42 -2.68
CA ALA A 152 -12.08 5.08 -1.57
C ALA A 152 -13.49 5.55 -1.91
N THR A 153 -14.42 4.61 -2.06
CA THR A 153 -15.84 4.88 -2.31
C THR A 153 -16.64 4.54 -1.05
N SER A 154 -17.21 5.54 -0.40
CA SER A 154 -18.14 5.38 0.72
C SER A 154 -19.57 5.41 0.21
N VAL A 155 -20.33 4.38 0.58
CA VAL A 155 -21.77 4.31 0.29
C VAL A 155 -22.54 4.35 1.60
N TYR A 156 -23.56 5.20 1.65
CA TYR A 156 -24.53 5.26 2.73
C TYR A 156 -25.93 5.02 2.18
N THR A 157 -26.61 3.99 2.70
CA THR A 157 -28.00 3.65 2.32
C THR A 157 -28.88 3.45 3.56
N GLY A 158 -28.68 4.28 4.59
CA GLY A 158 -29.31 4.12 5.90
C GLY A 158 -28.40 3.46 6.95
N GLY A 159 -28.83 3.50 8.22
CA GLY A 159 -28.08 2.93 9.35
C GLY A 159 -27.26 3.96 10.12
N ALA A 160 -26.23 3.52 10.85
CA ALA A 160 -25.43 4.39 11.71
C ALA A 160 -24.28 5.10 10.98
N HIS A 161 -23.76 4.53 9.89
CA HIS A 161 -22.59 5.03 9.18
C HIS A 161 -22.54 4.52 7.72
N GLY A 162 -21.74 5.18 6.88
CA GLY A 162 -21.40 4.68 5.54
C GLY A 162 -20.42 3.51 5.58
N MET A 163 -20.25 2.82 4.46
CA MET A 163 -19.28 1.73 4.31
C MET A 163 -18.28 2.07 3.20
N PRO A 164 -17.03 2.39 3.53
CA PRO A 164 -16.01 2.63 2.52
C PRO A 164 -15.47 1.32 1.95
N ARG A 165 -15.43 1.23 0.62
CA ARG A 165 -14.67 0.24 -0.15
C ARG A 165 -13.40 0.92 -0.67
N VAL A 166 -12.25 0.23 -0.60
CA VAL A 166 -11.00 0.72 -1.19
C VAL A 166 -10.61 -0.12 -2.39
N ASP A 167 -10.61 0.50 -3.57
CA ASP A 167 -10.06 -0.05 -4.80
C ASP A 167 -8.64 0.50 -5.02
N THR A 168 -7.68 -0.36 -5.36
CA THR A 168 -6.28 0.05 -5.60
C THR A 168 -5.83 -0.26 -7.01
N TYR A 169 -5.10 0.67 -7.63
CA TYR A 169 -4.56 0.52 -8.98
C TYR A 169 -3.05 0.76 -8.96
N ASN A 170 -2.29 -0.29 -9.33
CA ASN A 170 -0.83 -0.28 -9.37
C ASN A 170 -0.36 -0.66 -10.76
N VAL A 171 0.46 0.20 -11.38
CA VAL A 171 0.85 0.07 -12.78
C VAL A 171 2.32 0.43 -12.97
N LEU A 172 3.03 -0.35 -13.78
CA LEU A 172 4.33 -0.01 -14.30
C LEU A 172 4.16 0.88 -15.54
N ASN A 173 4.60 2.14 -15.44
CA ASN A 173 4.57 3.12 -16.53
C ASN A 173 5.72 2.89 -17.52
N ALA A 174 5.50 1.99 -18.47
CA ALA A 174 6.39 1.65 -19.58
C ALA A 174 5.68 1.84 -20.93
N GLU A 175 6.41 1.68 -22.04
CA GLU A 175 5.83 1.75 -23.41
C GLU A 175 4.66 0.78 -23.59
N GLU A 176 4.76 -0.39 -22.96
CA GLU A 176 3.66 -1.33 -22.74
C GLU A 176 3.40 -1.36 -21.22
N ALA A 177 2.28 -0.78 -20.79
CA ALA A 177 1.98 -0.69 -19.36
C ALA A 177 1.62 -2.07 -18.81
N GLN A 178 2.03 -2.32 -17.56
CA GLN A 178 1.74 -3.59 -16.89
C GLN A 178 1.09 -3.34 -15.53
N LYS A 179 0.00 -4.04 -15.26
CA LYS A 179 -0.56 -4.12 -13.91
C LYS A 179 0.47 -4.77 -13.00
N ILE A 180 0.72 -4.17 -11.84
CA ILE A 180 1.61 -4.72 -10.81
C ILE A 180 0.78 -5.52 -9.82
N GLU A 181 1.17 -6.76 -9.58
CA GLU A 181 0.60 -7.63 -8.55
C GLU A 181 1.59 -7.83 -7.39
N LEU A 182 1.14 -8.36 -6.25
CA LEU A 182 2.03 -8.59 -5.10
C LEU A 182 3.15 -9.60 -5.41
N LYS A 183 2.85 -10.63 -6.21
CA LYS A 183 3.88 -11.54 -6.74
C LYS A 183 4.95 -10.78 -7.52
N ASP A 184 4.59 -9.64 -8.12
CA ASP A 184 5.52 -8.80 -8.88
C ASP A 184 6.40 -7.89 -8.00
N LEU A 185 6.20 -7.94 -6.69
CA LEU A 185 7.01 -7.18 -5.74
C LEU A 185 7.84 -8.12 -4.87
N PHE A 186 7.34 -9.33 -4.63
CA PHE A 186 7.87 -10.26 -3.63
C PHE A 186 8.16 -11.67 -4.16
N GLY A 187 7.90 -11.95 -5.45
CA GLY A 187 8.13 -13.26 -6.08
C GLY A 187 7.09 -14.33 -5.71
N ASP A 188 7.38 -15.59 -6.03
CA ASP A 188 6.43 -16.71 -5.86
C ASP A 188 5.99 -16.92 -4.40
N ASN A 189 6.84 -16.56 -3.44
CA ASN A 189 6.58 -16.69 -2.00
C ASN A 189 5.91 -15.45 -1.38
N TYR A 190 5.34 -14.54 -2.19
CA TYR A 190 4.81 -13.26 -1.73
C TYR A 190 3.83 -13.37 -0.55
N LYS A 191 2.91 -14.34 -0.57
CA LYS A 191 1.94 -14.55 0.53
C LYS A 191 2.65 -14.83 1.85
N ALA A 192 3.58 -15.79 1.86
CA ALA A 192 4.30 -16.14 3.09
C ALA A 192 5.11 -14.97 3.66
N ILE A 193 5.72 -14.14 2.80
CA ILE A 193 6.48 -12.96 3.21
C ILE A 193 5.55 -11.92 3.86
N ILE A 194 4.43 -11.64 3.21
CA ILE A 194 3.47 -10.62 3.65
C ILE A 194 2.72 -11.09 4.90
N ASP A 195 2.19 -12.31 4.89
CA ASP A 195 1.39 -12.89 5.98
C ASP A 195 2.20 -12.95 7.28
N LYS A 196 3.50 -13.29 7.18
CA LYS A 196 4.39 -13.30 8.34
C LYS A 196 4.52 -11.90 8.97
N GLN A 197 4.71 -10.86 8.15
CA GLN A 197 4.86 -9.49 8.66
C GLN A 197 3.54 -8.97 9.23
N ILE A 198 2.41 -9.20 8.55
CA ILE A 198 1.09 -8.79 9.06
C ILE A 198 0.80 -9.47 10.40
N SER A 199 1.04 -10.79 10.50
CA SER A 199 0.84 -11.54 11.74
C SER A 199 1.70 -10.99 12.89
N GLN A 200 2.96 -10.60 12.58
CA GLN A 200 3.86 -10.00 13.56
C GLN A 200 3.38 -8.61 14.02
N GLU A 201 2.80 -7.80 13.13
CA GLU A 201 2.24 -6.49 13.50
C GLU A 201 0.95 -6.64 14.34
N ILE A 202 0.03 -7.51 13.93
CA ILE A 202 -1.20 -7.79 14.70
C ILE A 202 -0.87 -8.27 16.11
N ALA A 203 0.13 -9.14 16.26
CA ALA A 203 0.54 -9.66 17.56
C ALA A 203 1.08 -8.60 18.54
N LYS A 204 1.45 -7.40 18.07
CA LYS A 204 1.88 -6.30 18.95
C LYS A 204 0.70 -5.60 19.62
N HIS A 205 -0.48 -5.63 18.99
CA HIS A 205 -1.69 -4.93 19.41
C HIS A 205 -2.94 -5.81 19.23
N PRO A 206 -3.00 -7.01 19.84
CA PRO A 206 -4.05 -7.98 19.55
C PRO A 206 -5.46 -7.48 19.91
N ASP A 207 -5.59 -6.58 20.89
CA ASP A 207 -6.88 -6.03 21.34
C ASP A 207 -7.53 -5.09 20.30
N ASP A 208 -6.78 -4.63 19.30
CA ASP A 208 -7.28 -3.77 18.22
C ASP A 208 -7.96 -4.57 17.10
N PHE A 209 -7.79 -5.90 17.08
CA PHE A 209 -8.24 -6.80 16.02
C PHE A 209 -9.25 -7.82 16.54
N PHE A 210 -9.95 -8.49 15.63
CA PHE A 210 -10.82 -9.61 16.00
C PHE A 210 -10.03 -10.83 16.51
N GLU A 211 -10.69 -11.68 17.31
CA GLU A 211 -10.17 -13.02 17.58
C GLU A 211 -10.08 -13.79 16.26
N ASP A 212 -8.92 -14.43 15.99
CA ASP A 212 -8.59 -15.06 14.71
C ASP A 212 -8.65 -14.10 13.49
N ALA A 213 -8.38 -12.80 13.70
CA ALA A 213 -8.51 -11.74 12.70
C ALA A 213 -7.84 -11.97 11.34
N PHE A 214 -6.76 -12.76 11.27
CA PHE A 214 -5.95 -12.86 10.07
C PHE A 214 -5.56 -14.30 9.72
N SER A 215 -6.07 -14.76 8.57
CA SER A 215 -5.80 -16.09 8.01
C SER A 215 -4.87 -16.06 6.79
N GLY A 216 -4.29 -14.91 6.47
CA GLY A 216 -3.49 -14.69 5.26
C GLY A 216 -4.16 -13.79 4.23
N ILE A 217 -3.37 -13.19 3.35
CA ILE A 217 -3.85 -12.33 2.26
C ILE A 217 -4.48 -13.15 1.12
N THR A 218 -5.38 -12.52 0.37
CA THR A 218 -5.93 -13.08 -0.87
C THR A 218 -4.97 -12.89 -2.07
N ASP A 219 -5.17 -13.64 -3.16
CA ASP A 219 -4.41 -13.43 -4.41
C ASP A 219 -4.65 -12.04 -5.03
N THR A 220 -5.79 -11.44 -4.73
CA THR A 220 -6.22 -10.12 -5.22
C THR A 220 -6.28 -9.10 -4.10
N GLN A 221 -5.47 -9.26 -3.05
CA GLN A 221 -5.46 -8.35 -1.91
C GLN A 221 -5.17 -6.91 -2.35
N SER A 222 -5.98 -5.97 -1.92
CA SER A 222 -5.77 -4.54 -2.20
C SER A 222 -4.45 -4.07 -1.58
N PHE A 223 -3.67 -3.32 -2.35
CA PHE A 223 -2.42 -2.74 -1.86
C PHE A 223 -2.07 -1.46 -2.60
N GLN A 224 -1.32 -0.57 -1.96
CA GLN A 224 -0.68 0.57 -2.61
C GLN A 224 0.84 0.41 -2.63
N ILE A 225 1.51 1.13 -3.53
CA ILE A 225 2.95 1.30 -3.51
C ILE A 225 3.24 2.71 -3.01
N ARG A 226 4.03 2.82 -1.93
CA ARG A 226 4.37 4.08 -1.30
C ARG A 226 5.76 3.97 -0.67
N ASP A 227 6.65 4.89 -0.99
CA ASP A 227 7.99 5.02 -0.37
C ASP A 227 8.79 3.70 -0.34
N GLY A 228 8.76 2.94 -1.45
CA GLY A 228 9.46 1.65 -1.56
C GLY A 228 8.82 0.51 -0.75
N LYS A 229 7.55 0.64 -0.34
CA LYS A 229 6.79 -0.38 0.38
C LYS A 229 5.50 -0.72 -0.35
N ALA A 230 5.05 -1.96 -0.21
CA ALA A 230 3.68 -2.36 -0.50
C ALA A 230 2.86 -2.15 0.77
N VAL A 231 1.88 -1.26 0.73
CA VAL A 231 0.94 -0.98 1.81
C VAL A 231 -0.28 -1.85 1.58
N ILE A 232 -0.39 -2.97 2.30
CA ILE A 232 -1.52 -3.91 2.21
C ILE A 232 -2.72 -3.30 2.91
N VAL A 233 -3.88 -3.27 2.24
CA VAL A 233 -5.08 -2.58 2.71
C VAL A 233 -6.16 -3.60 3.04
N PHE A 234 -6.77 -3.46 4.22
CA PHE A 234 -7.97 -4.18 4.64
C PHE A 234 -9.11 -3.19 4.87
N SER A 235 -10.26 -3.48 4.28
CA SER A 235 -11.48 -2.68 4.43
C SER A 235 -12.01 -2.77 5.87
N PRO A 236 -12.88 -1.85 6.31
CA PRO A 236 -13.49 -1.97 7.64
C PRO A 236 -14.19 -3.32 7.79
N TYR A 237 -14.09 -3.91 8.99
CA TYR A 237 -14.61 -5.24 9.33
C TYR A 237 -13.87 -6.45 8.72
N ASP A 238 -12.86 -6.27 7.84
CA ASP A 238 -12.12 -7.42 7.32
C ASP A 238 -11.37 -8.16 8.44
N ILE A 239 -10.66 -7.41 9.28
CA ILE A 239 -9.80 -7.98 10.34
C ILE A 239 -9.96 -7.26 11.70
N ALA A 240 -10.68 -6.13 11.72
CA ALA A 240 -10.83 -5.28 12.90
C ALA A 240 -12.23 -4.62 12.94
N PRO A 241 -12.73 -4.22 14.12
CA PRO A 241 -13.99 -3.47 14.23
C PRO A 241 -13.95 -2.17 13.42
N TYR A 242 -15.11 -1.69 12.96
CA TYR A 242 -15.20 -0.45 12.16
C TYR A 242 -14.60 0.79 12.83
N ALA A 243 -14.66 0.87 14.16
CA ALA A 243 -14.05 1.97 14.91
C ALA A 243 -12.52 2.06 14.72
N ALA A 244 -11.85 0.96 14.35
CA ALA A 244 -10.44 0.94 14.00
C ALA A 244 -10.16 1.51 12.60
N GLY A 245 -11.19 1.64 11.74
CA GLY A 245 -11.06 2.13 10.38
C GLY A 245 -10.45 1.12 9.42
N ILE A 246 -9.92 1.64 8.30
CA ILE A 246 -9.17 0.86 7.30
C ILE A 246 -7.81 0.48 7.90
N GLN A 247 -7.46 -0.81 7.87
CA GLN A 247 -6.18 -1.27 8.38
C GLN A 247 -5.14 -1.33 7.26
N GLU A 248 -3.93 -0.84 7.54
CA GLU A 248 -2.83 -0.78 6.58
C GLU A 248 -1.55 -1.37 7.15
N PHE A 249 -0.91 -2.26 6.38
CA PHE A 249 0.38 -2.87 6.76
C PHE A 249 1.44 -2.57 5.71
N SER A 250 2.49 -1.87 6.13
CA SER A 250 3.57 -1.45 5.24
C SER A 250 4.68 -2.49 5.16
N ILE A 251 4.73 -3.23 4.04
CA ILE A 251 5.71 -4.28 3.77
C ILE A 251 6.83 -3.72 2.88
N PRO A 252 8.09 -3.64 3.36
CA PRO A 252 9.19 -3.14 2.55
C PRO A 252 9.40 -3.97 1.28
N ILE A 253 9.40 -3.31 0.11
CA ILE A 253 9.78 -3.95 -1.14
C ILE A 253 11.30 -3.98 -1.16
N ALA A 254 11.90 -5.15 -1.43
CA ALA A 254 13.34 -5.22 -1.61
C ALA A 254 13.78 -4.25 -2.73
N PRO A 255 14.92 -3.57 -2.62
CA PRO A 255 15.44 -2.73 -3.70
C PRO A 255 15.53 -3.57 -4.99
N GLY A 256 14.65 -3.28 -5.97
CA GLY A 256 14.51 -4.08 -7.20
C GLY A 256 13.25 -4.96 -7.30
N GLY A 257 12.14 -4.65 -6.60
CA GLY A 257 10.85 -5.35 -6.73
C GLY A 257 10.49 -5.72 -8.18
N ASN A 258 10.48 -7.03 -8.44
CA ASN A 258 10.62 -7.68 -9.74
C ASN A 258 11.83 -7.25 -10.59
N SER A 259 12.95 -7.86 -10.30
CA SER A 259 13.48 -8.79 -11.29
C SER A 259 13.44 -10.17 -10.67
N SER A 260 13.36 -11.24 -11.47
CA SER A 260 13.82 -12.56 -11.02
C SER A 260 15.09 -12.35 -10.18
N ALA A 261 15.21 -13.06 -9.06
CA ALA A 261 16.45 -13.19 -8.30
C ALA A 261 17.63 -13.00 -9.26
N PRO A 262 18.47 -11.95 -9.10
CA PRO A 262 19.42 -11.57 -10.12
C PRO A 262 20.22 -12.81 -10.51
N SER A 263 20.17 -13.16 -11.80
CA SER A 263 20.79 -14.37 -12.31
C SER A 263 22.29 -14.17 -12.53
N SER A 264 22.72 -12.91 -12.57
CA SER A 264 24.10 -12.52 -12.77
C SER A 264 24.57 -11.47 -11.77
N LEU A 265 25.86 -11.51 -11.46
CA LEU A 265 26.54 -10.61 -10.54
C LEU A 265 27.60 -9.83 -11.30
N VAL A 266 27.54 -8.50 -11.24
CA VAL A 266 28.54 -7.61 -11.83
C VAL A 266 29.31 -6.93 -10.71
N VAL A 267 30.63 -7.07 -10.67
CA VAL A 267 31.48 -6.43 -9.64
C VAL A 267 32.60 -5.66 -10.30
N GLY A 268 32.75 -4.38 -9.95
CA GLY A 268 33.78 -3.52 -10.53
C GLY A 268 33.62 -3.34 -12.05
N GLY A 269 32.41 -3.52 -12.58
CA GLY A 269 32.12 -3.43 -14.02
C GLY A 269 32.26 -4.73 -14.81
N GLU A 270 32.60 -5.85 -14.16
CA GLU A 270 32.74 -7.15 -14.82
C GLU A 270 31.68 -8.16 -14.34
N VAL A 271 31.08 -8.88 -15.28
CA VAL A 271 30.17 -10.01 -14.98
C VAL A 271 30.99 -11.16 -14.40
N LEU A 272 30.61 -11.67 -13.23
CA LEU A 272 31.23 -12.83 -12.60
C LEU A 272 30.82 -14.12 -13.29
N SER A 273 31.80 -14.97 -13.59
CA SER A 273 31.55 -16.28 -14.18
C SER A 273 31.10 -17.30 -13.14
N ALA A 274 30.33 -18.32 -13.57
CA ALA A 274 29.86 -19.39 -12.67
C ALA A 274 30.99 -20.11 -11.92
N LYS A 275 32.20 -20.20 -12.51
CA LYS A 275 33.39 -20.82 -11.88
C LYS A 275 33.94 -20.01 -10.70
N GLN A 276 33.67 -18.71 -10.66
CA GLN A 276 34.11 -17.80 -9.61
C GLN A 276 33.11 -17.72 -8.44
N GLY A 277 31.98 -18.43 -8.55
CA GLY A 277 30.86 -18.36 -7.63
C GLY A 277 29.70 -17.56 -8.23
N SER A 278 28.49 -18.10 -8.11
CA SER A 278 27.25 -17.40 -8.49
C SER A 278 26.58 -16.86 -7.24
N LEU A 279 25.90 -15.71 -7.35
CA LEU A 279 25.01 -15.28 -6.28
C LEU A 279 23.83 -16.25 -6.17
N TYR A 280 23.15 -16.26 -5.02
CA TYR A 280 21.86 -16.93 -4.89
C TYR A 280 20.93 -16.07 -4.04
N THR A 281 19.64 -16.34 -4.10
CA THR A 281 18.65 -15.65 -3.25
C THR A 281 18.14 -16.64 -2.20
N THR A 282 18.06 -16.21 -0.94
CA THR A 282 17.47 -17.03 0.14
C THR A 282 15.94 -17.15 -0.04
N ALA A 283 15.30 -18.04 0.71
CA ALA A 283 13.83 -18.14 0.69
C ALA A 283 13.16 -16.85 1.19
N GLU A 284 13.89 -16.09 2.00
CA GLU A 284 13.56 -14.79 2.58
C GLU A 284 13.83 -13.62 1.61
N GLY A 285 14.29 -13.88 0.39
CA GLY A 285 14.52 -12.87 -0.64
C GLY A 285 15.87 -12.15 -0.53
N THR A 286 16.81 -12.62 0.30
CA THR A 286 18.12 -11.99 0.46
C THR A 286 19.09 -12.46 -0.62
N ASN A 287 19.63 -11.51 -1.40
CA ASN A 287 20.72 -11.78 -2.34
C ASN A 287 22.03 -12.05 -1.59
N MET A 288 22.53 -13.27 -1.71
CA MET A 288 23.76 -13.75 -1.10
C MET A 288 24.89 -13.78 -2.13
N VAL A 289 25.98 -13.08 -1.83
CA VAL A 289 27.08 -12.79 -2.74
C VAL A 289 28.36 -13.49 -2.28
N PRO A 290 29.14 -14.12 -3.19
CA PRO A 290 30.42 -14.75 -2.84
C PRO A 290 31.44 -13.70 -2.38
N LEU A 291 31.74 -13.71 -1.08
CA LEU A 291 32.47 -12.66 -0.37
C LEU A 291 33.85 -12.40 -0.99
N ARG A 292 34.63 -13.45 -1.21
CA ARG A 292 36.02 -13.35 -1.64
C ARG A 292 36.15 -12.65 -2.98
N VAL A 293 35.53 -13.20 -4.01
CA VAL A 293 35.71 -12.69 -5.37
C VAL A 293 35.15 -11.28 -5.52
N ALA A 294 34.01 -10.98 -4.88
CA ALA A 294 33.44 -9.66 -4.93
C ALA A 294 34.32 -8.63 -4.19
N ALA A 295 34.80 -8.96 -2.99
CA ALA A 295 35.67 -8.06 -2.23
C ALA A 295 37.02 -7.82 -2.93
N GLU A 296 37.65 -8.87 -3.46
CA GLU A 296 38.92 -8.76 -4.20
C GLU A 296 38.78 -7.89 -5.46
N LYS A 297 37.67 -8.02 -6.20
CA LYS A 297 37.37 -7.14 -7.36
C LYS A 297 37.16 -5.68 -6.96
N LEU A 298 36.67 -5.41 -5.76
CA LEU A 298 36.57 -4.06 -5.19
C LEU A 298 37.92 -3.58 -4.60
N GLY A 299 38.99 -4.37 -4.71
CA GLY A 299 40.33 -4.01 -4.25
C GLY A 299 40.58 -4.26 -2.77
N PHE A 300 39.77 -5.08 -2.10
CA PHE A 300 40.05 -5.54 -0.74
C PHE A 300 41.00 -6.75 -0.77
N GLN A 301 41.89 -6.80 0.22
CA GLN A 301 42.64 -8.02 0.53
C GLN A 301 41.81 -8.86 1.50
N LEU A 302 41.75 -10.18 1.28
CA LEU A 302 41.04 -11.11 2.14
C LEU A 302 41.97 -12.19 2.68
N LYS A 303 42.04 -12.30 4.01
CA LYS A 303 42.75 -13.36 4.73
C LYS A 303 41.76 -14.30 5.42
N TRP A 304 41.94 -15.60 5.23
CA TRP A 304 41.13 -16.61 5.91
C TRP A 304 41.73 -16.96 7.29
N ASN A 305 40.88 -16.99 8.31
CA ASN A 305 41.18 -17.45 9.65
C ASN A 305 40.41 -18.75 9.92
N GLN A 306 41.11 -19.87 9.85
CA GLN A 306 40.50 -21.20 9.98
C GLN A 306 40.05 -21.53 11.41
N GLU A 307 40.77 -21.06 12.42
CA GLU A 307 40.42 -21.30 13.83
C GLU A 307 39.10 -20.62 14.20
N GLN A 308 38.87 -19.41 13.69
CA GLN A 308 37.68 -18.63 13.98
C GLN A 308 36.56 -18.78 12.94
N TRP A 309 36.79 -19.57 11.88
CA TRP A 309 35.90 -19.67 10.72
C TRP A 309 35.52 -18.28 10.16
N ALA A 310 36.53 -17.43 9.99
CA ALA A 310 36.33 -16.02 9.67
C ALA A 310 37.14 -15.56 8.46
N ALA A 311 36.56 -14.65 7.68
CA ALA A 311 37.24 -13.93 6.62
C ALA A 311 37.55 -12.50 7.10
N GLU A 312 38.82 -12.13 7.13
CA GLU A 312 39.30 -10.79 7.45
C GLU A 312 39.54 -10.02 6.16
N LEU A 313 38.90 -8.86 6.02
CA LEU A 313 39.00 -8.00 4.83
C LEU A 313 39.67 -6.67 5.20
N SER A 314 40.54 -6.17 4.32
CA SER A 314 41.19 -4.87 4.48
C SER A 314 41.39 -4.12 3.16
N LYS A 315 41.15 -2.81 3.16
CA LYS A 315 41.47 -1.87 2.07
C LYS A 315 41.76 -0.49 2.65
N GLY A 316 43.01 -0.05 2.58
CA GLY A 316 43.44 1.22 3.20
C GLY A 316 43.12 1.23 4.71
N ALA A 317 42.30 2.19 5.15
CA ALA A 317 41.87 2.31 6.55
C ALA A 317 40.65 1.44 6.91
N VAL A 318 40.01 0.78 5.94
CA VAL A 318 38.85 -0.07 6.19
C VAL A 318 39.32 -1.47 6.57
N TRP A 319 38.86 -1.96 7.73
CA TRP A 319 39.06 -3.33 8.18
C TRP A 319 37.75 -3.93 8.71
N THR A 320 37.47 -5.19 8.39
CA THR A 320 36.33 -5.95 8.91
C THR A 320 36.65 -7.44 9.03
N SER A 321 35.93 -8.16 9.89
CA SER A 321 35.95 -9.61 9.98
C SER A 321 34.54 -10.18 9.91
N VAL A 322 34.37 -11.21 9.08
CA VAL A 322 33.10 -11.88 8.80
C VAL A 322 33.17 -13.31 9.32
N TYR A 323 32.30 -13.68 10.26
CA TYR A 323 32.30 -14.99 10.90
C TYR A 323 31.20 -15.89 10.32
N LYS A 324 31.54 -17.14 10.00
CA LYS A 324 30.54 -18.14 9.60
C LYS A 324 29.46 -18.31 10.66
N GLY A 325 28.21 -18.34 10.22
CA GLY A 325 27.03 -18.62 11.05
C GLY A 325 26.61 -17.48 11.95
N LYS A 326 27.18 -16.28 11.81
CA LYS A 326 26.81 -15.10 12.61
C LYS A 326 26.27 -13.99 11.73
N ASP A 327 25.06 -13.54 12.03
CA ASP A 327 24.53 -12.26 11.53
C ASP A 327 25.03 -11.11 12.42
N ALA A 328 26.34 -10.87 12.36
CA ALA A 328 27.02 -9.88 13.18
C ALA A 328 28.24 -9.36 12.43
N TYR A 329 28.07 -8.24 11.73
CA TYR A 329 29.07 -7.66 10.84
C TYR A 329 29.69 -6.41 11.44
N THR A 330 31.02 -6.32 11.44
CA THR A 330 31.75 -5.21 12.06
C THR A 330 32.40 -4.33 11.00
N ILE A 331 32.72 -3.08 11.34
CA ILE A 331 33.59 -2.23 10.52
C ILE A 331 34.49 -1.45 11.48
N ASN A 332 35.80 -1.40 11.21
CA ASN A 332 36.78 -0.65 12.00
C ASN A 332 36.68 -0.87 13.52
N LYS A 333 36.39 -2.11 13.95
CA LYS A 333 36.21 -2.52 15.35
C LYS A 333 35.05 -1.83 16.09
N MET A 334 34.08 -1.28 15.37
CA MET A 334 32.81 -0.81 15.94
C MET A 334 31.89 -1.97 16.33
N ALA A 335 30.82 -1.64 17.07
CA ALA A 335 29.78 -2.59 17.43
C ALA A 335 29.23 -3.31 16.19
N PRO A 336 29.00 -4.63 16.26
CA PRO A 336 28.47 -5.39 15.15
C PRO A 336 27.04 -4.96 14.81
N VAL A 337 26.72 -4.99 13.52
CA VAL A 337 25.36 -4.77 13.00
C VAL A 337 24.82 -6.05 12.40
N SER A 338 23.52 -6.29 12.60
CA SER A 338 22.76 -7.34 11.91
C SER A 338 22.33 -6.84 10.53
N LEU A 339 22.45 -7.71 9.54
CA LEU A 339 22.08 -7.48 8.14
C LEU A 339 20.90 -8.35 7.69
N GLY A 340 20.32 -9.14 8.60
CA GLY A 340 19.12 -9.95 8.38
C GLY A 340 19.41 -11.41 8.02
N GLU A 341 20.64 -11.71 7.59
CA GLU A 341 21.08 -13.06 7.22
C GLU A 341 22.53 -13.27 7.63
N ALA A 342 22.84 -14.47 8.12
CA ALA A 342 24.19 -14.82 8.57
C ALA A 342 25.12 -15.17 7.40
N ALA A 343 26.44 -14.98 7.59
CA ALA A 343 27.41 -15.45 6.62
C ALA A 343 27.43 -16.99 6.59
N VAL A 344 27.34 -17.59 5.40
CA VAL A 344 27.31 -19.06 5.24
C VAL A 344 28.40 -19.53 4.31
N ILE A 345 28.84 -20.77 4.45
CA ILE A 345 29.73 -21.43 3.49
C ILE A 345 28.90 -22.49 2.77
N LYS A 346 28.90 -22.48 1.44
CA LYS A 346 28.18 -23.44 0.61
C LYS A 346 29.08 -24.60 0.17
N GLU A 347 28.51 -25.58 -0.52
CA GLU A 347 29.20 -26.80 -0.99
C GLU A 347 30.35 -26.50 -1.95
N ASP A 348 30.30 -25.36 -2.64
CA ASP A 348 31.38 -24.85 -3.49
C ASP A 348 32.59 -24.32 -2.69
N GLY A 349 32.52 -24.31 -1.36
CA GLY A 349 33.56 -23.84 -0.46
C GLY A 349 33.62 -22.32 -0.32
N ASN A 350 32.75 -21.57 -1.01
CA ASN A 350 32.73 -20.12 -0.92
C ASN A 350 31.94 -19.64 0.30
N MET A 351 32.45 -18.59 0.94
CA MET A 351 31.69 -17.84 1.93
C MET A 351 30.79 -16.83 1.24
N TYR A 352 29.53 -16.81 1.64
CA TYR A 352 28.48 -15.94 1.14
C TYR A 352 28.00 -14.99 2.23
N VAL A 353 27.76 -13.74 1.85
CA VAL A 353 27.21 -12.70 2.72
C VAL A 353 26.05 -11.98 2.02
N PRO A 354 25.15 -11.33 2.77
CA PRO A 354 24.09 -10.51 2.18
C PRO A 354 24.69 -9.41 1.30
N ALA A 355 24.06 -9.09 0.17
CA ALA A 355 24.50 -8.01 -0.71
C ALA A 355 24.61 -6.66 0.04
N SER A 356 23.78 -6.45 1.06
CA SER A 356 23.83 -5.28 1.94
C SER A 356 25.14 -5.15 2.74
N PHE A 357 25.93 -6.22 2.86
CA PHE A 357 27.28 -6.16 3.43
C PHE A 357 28.17 -5.21 2.64
N PHE A 358 28.11 -5.26 1.31
CA PHE A 358 28.96 -4.45 0.44
C PHE A 358 28.63 -2.97 0.58
N SER A 359 27.36 -2.60 0.68
CA SER A 359 26.96 -1.20 0.88
C SER A 359 27.10 -0.72 2.32
N LYS A 360 26.64 -1.49 3.31
CA LYS A 360 26.63 -1.06 4.72
C LYS A 360 28.00 -1.15 5.39
N ILE A 361 28.78 -2.18 5.07
CA ILE A 361 30.09 -2.44 5.68
C ILE A 361 31.23 -1.98 4.78
N LEU A 362 31.26 -2.40 3.52
CA LEU A 362 32.38 -2.03 2.62
C LEU A 362 32.21 -0.66 1.94
N LYS A 363 31.05 -0.01 2.12
CA LYS A 363 30.71 1.30 1.52
C LYS A 363 30.79 1.32 -0.01
N ALA A 364 30.50 0.19 -0.64
CA ALA A 364 30.35 0.05 -2.08
C ALA A 364 28.93 0.43 -2.54
N ASP A 365 28.78 0.81 -3.80
CA ASP A 365 27.47 1.05 -4.39
C ASP A 365 26.87 -0.29 -4.80
N VAL A 366 25.66 -0.60 -4.32
CA VAL A 366 24.96 -1.86 -4.63
C VAL A 366 23.61 -1.53 -5.24
N THR A 367 23.39 -1.95 -6.48
CA THR A 367 22.16 -1.70 -7.24
C THR A 367 21.71 -2.97 -7.95
N VAL A 368 20.41 -3.19 -8.04
CA VAL A 368 19.83 -4.23 -8.91
C VAL A 368 19.33 -3.54 -10.18
N THR A 369 19.81 -3.99 -11.34
CA THR A 369 19.44 -3.46 -12.65
C THR A 369 19.01 -4.62 -13.55
N GLY A 370 17.70 -4.76 -13.79
CA GLY A 370 17.18 -5.95 -14.45
C GLY A 370 17.57 -7.22 -13.68
N ASP A 371 18.08 -8.22 -14.40
CA ASP A 371 18.51 -9.50 -13.83
C ASP A 371 19.93 -9.48 -13.22
N GLN A 372 20.54 -8.30 -13.08
CA GLN A 372 21.89 -8.14 -12.59
C GLN A 372 21.92 -7.50 -11.20
N LEU A 373 22.67 -8.11 -10.28
CA LEU A 373 23.14 -7.42 -9.08
C LEU A 373 24.48 -6.77 -9.41
N VAL A 374 24.56 -5.45 -9.30
CA VAL A 374 25.75 -4.65 -9.64
C VAL A 374 26.36 -4.09 -8.36
N ILE A 375 27.66 -4.32 -8.16
CA ILE A 375 28.45 -3.82 -7.03
C ILE A 375 29.65 -3.02 -7.57
N LYS A 376 29.79 -1.76 -7.16
CA LYS A 376 30.83 -0.83 -7.63
C LYS A 376 31.64 -0.22 -6.49
#